data_AF-A0A6H9WNP5-F1
#
_entry.id   AF-A0A6H9WNP5-F1
#
_cell.length_a   1.000
_cell.length_b   1.000
_cell.length_c   1.000
_cell.angle_alpha   90.00
_cell.angle_beta   90.00
_cell.angle_gamma   90.00
#
_symmetry.space_group_name_H-M   'P 1'
#
loop_
_entity.id
_entity.type
_entity.pdbx_description
1 polymer ?
#
loop_
_entity_poly.entity_id
_entity_poly.type
_entity_poly.pdbx_seq_one_letter_code
_entity_poly.pdbx_strand_id
1 'polypeptide(L)'
;MPDPKPHEPEAYEPETNPNVPWYERGGFTTIAMISLVLGLVCWLAIGGGAVFGDFSLVRGFLPFPAFGGLVFGLLGFLGPWRIVAGAGALLNLAAVVFAMFL
;
A
#
# COMPACT_ATOMS: atom_id res chain seq x y z
N MET A 1 53.00 11.47 9.03
CA MET A 1 51.63 11.84 8.60
C MET A 1 50.84 10.55 8.54
N PRO A 2 49.71 10.41 9.26
CA PRO A 2 48.82 9.26 9.08
C PRO A 2 48.23 9.30 7.67
N ASP A 3 48.17 8.14 7.01
CA ASP A 3 47.56 8.00 5.68
C ASP A 3 46.09 8.46 5.68
N PRO A 4 45.62 9.11 4.60
CA PRO A 4 44.22 9.47 4.46
C PRO A 4 43.38 8.19 4.49
N LYS A 5 42.38 8.15 5.38
CA LYS A 5 41.45 7.03 5.46
C LYS A 5 40.76 6.86 4.10
N PRO A 6 40.55 5.63 3.62
CA PRO A 6 39.80 5.38 2.39
C PRO A 6 38.44 6.07 2.51
N HIS A 7 38.05 6.83 1.48
CA HIS A 7 36.68 7.33 1.37
C HIS A 7 35.75 6.13 1.36
N GLU A 8 35.00 5.93 2.44
CA GLU A 8 33.91 4.97 2.46
C GLU A 8 32.94 5.37 1.33
N PRO A 9 32.48 4.42 0.50
CA PRO A 9 31.51 4.74 -0.53
C PRO A 9 30.30 5.39 0.16
N GLU A 10 29.99 6.63 -0.21
CA GLU A 10 28.86 7.36 0.34
C GLU A 10 27.65 6.44 0.32
N ALA A 11 27.07 6.21 1.50
CA ALA A 11 25.87 5.38 1.63
C ALA A 11 24.84 5.94 0.65
N TYR A 12 24.36 5.11 -0.28
CA TYR A 12 23.32 5.52 -1.21
C TYR A 12 22.08 5.89 -0.39
N GLU A 13 21.83 7.19 -0.22
CA GLU A 13 20.69 7.75 0.50
C GLU A 13 19.63 8.23 -0.51
N PRO A 14 18.76 7.34 -1.02
CA PRO A 14 17.76 7.70 -2.02
C PRO A 14 16.71 8.69 -1.50
N GLU A 15 16.54 8.82 -0.19
CA GLU A 15 15.54 9.70 0.41
C GLU A 15 15.91 11.18 0.36
N THR A 16 17.21 11.48 0.50
CA THR A 16 17.76 12.85 0.53
C THR A 16 18.36 13.25 -0.82
N ASN A 17 18.64 12.29 -1.71
CA ASN A 17 19.22 12.56 -3.02
C ASN A 17 18.19 13.24 -3.98
N PRO A 18 18.45 14.49 -4.42
CA PRO A 18 17.55 15.20 -5.32
C PRO A 18 17.54 14.63 -6.74
N ASN A 19 18.53 13.82 -7.13
CA ASN A 19 18.62 13.21 -8.45
C ASN A 19 17.77 11.93 -8.57
N VAL A 20 17.33 11.36 -7.44
CA VAL A 20 16.44 10.19 -7.44
C VAL A 20 14.99 10.68 -7.64
N PRO A 21 14.25 10.14 -8.62
CA PRO A 21 12.85 10.47 -8.80
C PRO A 21 12.08 10.27 -7.49
N TRP A 22 11.28 11.26 -7.11
CA TRP A 22 10.60 11.27 -5.81
C TRP A 22 9.71 10.04 -5.55
N TYR A 23 9.20 9.41 -6.61
CA TYR A 23 8.42 8.17 -6.54
C TYR A 23 9.25 6.90 -6.34
N GLU A 24 10.57 6.94 -6.53
CA GLU A 24 11.48 5.81 -6.26
C GLU A 24 11.98 5.79 -4.81
N ARG A 25 11.60 6.78 -4.01
CA ARG A 25 11.94 6.86 -2.58
C ARG A 25 11.18 5.83 -1.76
N GLY A 26 11.72 5.43 -0.61
CA GLY A 26 11.17 4.40 0.28
C GLY A 26 9.72 4.65 0.75
N GLY A 27 9.23 5.89 0.70
CA GLY A 27 7.84 6.21 0.98
C GLY A 27 6.85 5.46 0.07
N PHE A 28 7.19 5.22 -1.19
CA PHE A 28 6.29 4.59 -2.15
C PHE A 28 6.14 3.08 -1.97
N THR A 29 7.19 2.40 -1.50
CA THR A 29 7.09 0.98 -1.13
C THR A 29 6.21 0.81 0.10
N THR A 30 6.32 1.72 1.07
CA THR A 30 5.47 1.75 2.26
C THR A 30 3.99 1.96 1.88
N ILE A 31 3.72 2.93 1.00
CA ILE A 31 2.38 3.19 0.46
C ILE A 31 1.80 1.95 -0.25
N ALA A 32 2.59 1.25 -1.06
CA ALA A 32 2.17 0.02 -1.73
C ALA A 32 1.78 -1.08 -0.73
N MET A 33 2.56 -1.24 0.35
CA MET A 33 2.27 -2.22 1.40
C MET A 33 1.02 -1.87 2.20
N ILE A 34 0.82 -0.59 2.53
CA ILE A 34 -0.41 -0.12 3.19
C ILE A 34 -1.63 -0.46 2.34
N SER A 35 -1.58 -0.21 1.03
CA SER A 35 -2.66 -0.58 0.11
C SER A 35 -2.99 -2.07 0.17
N LEU A 36 -1.97 -2.92 0.09
CA LEU A 36 -2.15 -4.38 0.14
C LEU A 36 -2.78 -4.83 1.46
N VAL A 37 -2.27 -4.34 2.59
CA VAL A 37 -2.78 -4.69 3.93
C VAL A 37 -4.23 -4.25 4.10
N LEU A 38 -4.58 -3.02 3.70
CA LEU A 38 -5.96 -2.53 3.77
C LEU A 38 -6.90 -3.40 2.92
N GLY A 39 -6.47 -3.81 1.72
CA GLY A 39 -7.23 -4.71 0.87
C GLY A 39 -7.47 -6.06 1.55
N LEU A 40 -6.44 -6.66 2.13
CA LEU A 40 -6.56 -7.93 2.86
C LEU A 40 -7.50 -7.83 4.06
N VAL A 41 -7.40 -6.75 4.85
CA VAL A 41 -8.29 -6.52 6.01
C VAL A 41 -9.75 -6.40 5.57
N CYS A 42 -10.02 -5.73 4.45
CA CYS A 42 -11.37 -5.66 3.90
C CYS A 42 -11.92 -7.04 3.54
N TRP A 43 -11.12 -7.88 2.89
CA TRP A 43 -11.51 -9.24 2.53
C TRP A 43 -11.69 -10.16 3.74
N LEU A 44 -10.89 -10.00 4.79
CA LEU A 44 -11.10 -10.70 6.06
C LEU A 44 -12.42 -10.29 6.72
N ALA A 45 -12.77 -9.01 6.69
CA ALA A 45 -14.06 -8.53 7.21
C ALA A 45 -15.24 -9.09 6.39
N ILE A 46 -15.14 -9.10 5.06
CA ILE A 46 -16.13 -9.73 4.17
C ILE A 46 -16.29 -11.22 4.47
N GLY A 47 -15.18 -11.94 4.56
CA GLY A 47 -15.17 -13.36 4.88
C GLY A 47 -15.76 -13.66 6.26
N GLY A 48 -15.44 -12.83 7.25
CA GLY A 48 -16.03 -12.88 8.58
C GLY A 48 -17.56 -12.70 8.53
N GLY A 49 -18.04 -11.65 7.86
CA GLY A 49 -19.47 -11.41 7.69
C GLY A 49 -20.19 -12.57 7.00
N ALA A 50 -19.56 -13.18 5.99
CA ALA A 50 -20.10 -14.35 5.31
C ALA A 50 -20.20 -15.60 6.22
N VAL A 51 -19.23 -15.80 7.12
CA VAL A 51 -19.25 -16.91 8.08
C VAL A 51 -20.33 -16.72 9.16
N PHE A 52 -20.50 -15.50 9.66
CA PHE A 52 -21.47 -15.20 10.71
C PHE A 52 -22.88 -14.86 10.20
N GLY A 53 -23.05 -14.69 8.90
CA GLY A 53 -24.33 -14.34 8.28
C GLY A 53 -24.79 -12.91 8.57
N ASP A 54 -23.88 -12.03 9.02
CA ASP A 54 -24.16 -10.63 9.33
C ASP A 54 -23.22 -9.70 8.57
N PHE A 55 -23.79 -8.94 7.63
CA PHE A 55 -23.08 -7.96 6.81
C PHE A 55 -23.35 -6.52 7.21
N SER A 56 -24.20 -6.27 8.22
CA SER A 56 -24.55 -4.91 8.67
C SER A 56 -23.32 -4.11 9.06
N LEU A 57 -22.47 -4.73 9.89
CA LEU A 57 -21.25 -4.11 10.41
C LEU A 57 -20.17 -3.98 9.32
N VAL A 58 -20.11 -4.97 8.43
CA VAL A 58 -19.17 -5.02 7.30
C VAL A 58 -19.46 -3.92 6.28
N ARG A 59 -20.74 -3.66 5.98
CA ARG A 59 -21.18 -2.63 5.03
C ARG A 59 -20.82 -1.21 5.48
N GLY A 60 -20.92 -0.92 6.79
CA GLY A 60 -20.52 0.38 7.34
C GLY A 60 -19.01 0.56 7.45
N PHE A 61 -18.28 -0.54 7.71
CA PHE A 61 -16.82 -0.50 7.87
C PHE A 61 -16.08 -0.46 6.53
N LEU A 62 -16.47 -1.28 5.55
CA LEU A 62 -15.71 -1.54 4.32
C LEU A 62 -15.31 -0.32 3.48
N PRO A 63 -16.19 0.67 3.23
CA PRO A 63 -15.88 1.72 2.26
C PRO A 63 -14.63 2.52 2.65
N PHE A 64 -14.49 2.89 3.93
CA PHE A 64 -13.40 3.75 4.38
C PHE A 64 -11.99 3.16 4.17
N PRO A 65 -11.65 1.96 4.71
CA PRO A 65 -10.36 1.33 4.47
C PRO A 65 -10.16 0.94 3.00
N ALA A 66 -11.21 0.53 2.30
CA ALA A 66 -11.11 0.15 0.89
C ALA A 66 -10.81 1.36 -0.01
N PHE A 67 -11.44 2.52 0.20
CA PHE A 67 -11.08 3.74 -0.52
C PHE A 67 -9.66 4.22 -0.18
N GLY A 68 -9.28 4.17 1.10
CA GLY A 68 -7.91 4.51 1.51
C GLY A 68 -6.87 3.61 0.84
N GLY A 69 -7.10 2.30 0.84
CA GLY A 69 -6.23 1.33 0.20
C GLY A 69 -6.20 1.47 -1.32
N LEU A 70 -7.31 1.85 -1.96
CA LEU A 70 -7.35 2.12 -3.40
C LEU A 70 -6.48 3.33 -3.75
N VAL A 71 -6.61 4.44 -3.02
CA VAL A 71 -5.80 5.65 -3.25
C VAL A 71 -4.31 5.35 -3.05
N PHE A 72 -3.97 4.66 -1.97
CA PHE A 72 -2.58 4.24 -1.74
C PHE A 72 -2.07 3.27 -2.81
N GLY A 73 -2.91 2.38 -3.33
CA GLY A 73 -2.51 1.46 -4.39
C GLY A 73 -2.23 2.18 -5.70
N LEU A 74 -3.05 3.18 -6.04
CA LEU A 74 -2.83 4.03 -7.22
C LEU A 74 -1.55 4.86 -7.10
N LEU A 75 -1.30 5.47 -5.93
CA LEU A 75 -0.07 6.22 -5.67
C LEU A 75 1.16 5.30 -5.67
N GLY A 76 1.07 4.14 -5.02
CA GLY A 76 2.15 3.14 -4.98
C GLY A 76 2.51 2.56 -6.34
N PHE A 77 1.62 2.68 -7.34
CA PHE A 77 1.88 2.24 -8.72
C PHE A 77 2.98 3.05 -9.41
N LEU A 78 3.20 4.29 -8.97
CA LEU A 78 4.31 5.13 -9.41
C LEU A 78 5.65 4.64 -8.85
N GLY A 79 5.63 3.85 -7.78
CA GLY A 79 6.81 3.38 -7.09
C GLY A 79 7.48 2.15 -7.70
N PRO A 80 8.60 1.72 -7.09
CA PRO A 80 9.32 0.53 -7.53
C PRO A 80 8.51 -0.76 -7.31
N TRP A 81 7.54 -0.73 -6.38
CA TRP A 81 6.68 -1.87 -6.01
C TRP A 81 5.32 -1.84 -6.70
N ARG A 82 5.28 -1.42 -7.98
CA ARG A 82 4.04 -1.26 -8.77
C ARG A 82 3.14 -2.50 -8.79
N ILE A 83 3.71 -3.70 -8.80
CA ILE A 83 2.95 -4.95 -8.82
C ILE A 83 2.18 -5.14 -7.50
N VAL A 84 2.87 -4.89 -6.38
CA VAL A 84 2.28 -4.98 -5.03
C VAL A 84 1.20 -3.92 -4.86
N ALA A 85 1.49 -2.69 -5.28
CA ALA A 85 0.52 -1.59 -5.25
C ALA A 85 -0.71 -1.87 -6.12
N GLY A 86 -0.50 -2.45 -7.31
CA GLY A 86 -1.57 -2.87 -8.22
C GLY A 86 -2.44 -3.98 -7.63
N ALA A 87 -1.84 -5.00 -7.02
CA ALA A 87 -2.57 -6.05 -6.32
C ALA A 87 -3.39 -5.47 -5.16
N GLY A 88 -2.80 -4.58 -4.36
CA GLY A 88 -3.50 -3.85 -3.31
C GLY A 88 -4.68 -3.04 -3.86
N ALA A 89 -4.47 -2.25 -4.90
CA ALA A 89 -5.52 -1.47 -5.54
C ALA A 89 -6.68 -2.35 -6.03
N LEU A 90 -6.39 -3.48 -6.67
CA LEU A 90 -7.40 -4.42 -7.15
C LEU A 90 -8.20 -5.05 -6.00
N LEU A 91 -7.55 -5.46 -4.92
CA LEU A 91 -8.23 -6.02 -3.75
C LEU A 91 -9.18 -4.99 -3.12
N ASN A 92 -8.71 -3.75 -2.99
CA ASN A 92 -9.51 -2.65 -2.45
C ASN A 92 -10.67 -2.27 -3.38
N LEU A 93 -10.44 -2.20 -4.70
CA LEU A 93 -11.50 -1.94 -5.67
C LEU A 93 -12.58 -3.01 -5.61
N ALA A 94 -12.18 -4.29 -5.56
CA ALA A 94 -13.11 -5.38 -5.46
C ALA A 94 -13.91 -5.33 -4.14
N ALA A 95 -13.26 -4.95 -3.03
CA ALA A 95 -13.94 -4.74 -1.75
C ALA A 95 -14.95 -3.59 -1.79
N VAL A 96 -14.63 -2.46 -2.44
CA VAL A 96 -15.56 -1.34 -2.65
C VAL A 96 -16.77 -1.81 -3.46
N VAL A 97 -16.53 -2.49 -4.58
CA VAL A 97 -17.61 -3.01 -5.45
C VAL A 97 -18.49 -3.96 -4.66
N PHE A 98 -17.90 -4.90 -3.92
CA PHE A 98 -18.65 -5.87 -3.11
C PHE A 98 -19.49 -5.20 -2.02
N ALA A 99 -18.95 -4.17 -1.36
CA ALA A 99 -19.67 -3.40 -0.36
C ALA A 99 -20.92 -2.68 -0.90
N MET A 100 -21.01 -2.43 -2.21
CA MET A 100 -22.22 -1.86 -2.84
C MET A 100 -23.36 -2.88 -2.96
N PHE A 101 -23.05 -4.17 -2.97
CA PHE A 101 -24.02 -5.27 -3.14
C PHE A 101 -24.40 -5.97 -1.83
N LEU A 102 -23.60 -5.80 -0.77
CA LEU A 102 -23.95 -6.11 0.63
C LEU A 102 -24.94 -5.05 1.17
#